data_AF-A0A1W9QEM3-F1
#
_entry.id   AF-A0A1W9QEM3-F1
#
_cell.length_a   1.000
_cell.length_b   1.000
_cell.length_c   1.000
_cell.angle_alpha   90.00
_cell.angle_beta   90.00
_cell.angle_gamma   90.00
#
_symmetry.space_group_name_H-M   'P 1'
#
loop_
_entity.id
_entity.type
_entity.pdbx_description
1 polymer ?
#
loop_
_entity_poly.entity_id
_entity_poly.type
_entity_poly.pdbx_seq_one_letter_code
_entity_poly.pdbx_strand_id
1 'polypeptide(L)'
;MMKKLAATVGAALGVLAQSGCAVAPMGEDEMALELMSEDVGSKEALNSSCYTLNGLHPLKASLAVSMAREMGRIDPLADLSRADRVVISWKGYQRCAERGHDGCPNTSAILDLQLSSVNQYIDQNTFNATNFREDLKASFDRQSSWEHNLRLNSPWLVPQEHTLTQKGTFTQAGACGVHFEFFAQGNAIQNIKERLVFFGGDQNPFIAFQATRTTIAIDPTGTMNGDSGTSSGSQVVACTSTNMNLKNKACTCDRKSGKLKVAPWNLKTLYCAT
;
A
#
# COMPACT_ATOMS: atom_id res chain seq x y z
N MET A 1 59.45 -10.58 -14.32
CA MET A 1 60.58 -10.53 -13.37
C MET A 1 60.45 -9.22 -12.60
N MET A 2 60.30 -9.24 -11.26
CA MET A 2 60.25 -8.05 -10.36
C MET A 2 59.14 -6.98 -10.65
N LYS A 3 58.70 -6.15 -9.70
CA LYS A 3 59.03 -6.01 -8.25
C LYS A 3 57.73 -5.63 -7.50
N LYS A 4 57.57 -6.08 -6.25
CA LYS A 4 56.53 -5.57 -5.35
C LYS A 4 56.97 -4.24 -4.73
N LEU A 5 56.02 -3.37 -4.44
CA LEU A 5 56.10 -2.39 -3.34
C LEU A 5 54.73 -2.34 -2.64
N ALA A 6 54.75 -2.05 -1.34
CA ALA A 6 53.57 -1.96 -0.50
C ALA A 6 53.73 -0.79 0.47
N ALA A 7 52.61 -0.18 0.86
CA ALA A 7 52.54 0.78 1.94
C ALA A 7 51.23 0.56 2.71
N THR A 8 51.31 0.62 4.03
CA THR A 8 50.19 0.44 4.97
C THR A 8 49.92 1.78 5.69
N VAL A 9 49.24 1.75 6.84
CA VAL A 9 48.85 2.88 7.70
C VAL A 9 47.56 3.57 7.22
N GLY A 10 46.56 3.83 8.08
CA GLY A 10 46.53 3.56 9.53
C GLY A 10 45.12 3.51 10.11
N ALA A 11 45.02 3.10 11.37
CA ALA A 11 43.78 3.02 12.14
C ALA A 11 43.70 4.16 13.16
N ALA A 12 42.48 4.59 13.47
CA ALA A 12 42.18 5.47 14.60
C ALA A 12 40.93 4.95 15.32
N LEU A 13 41.11 4.47 16.55
CA LEU A 13 40.00 4.11 17.44
C LEU A 13 39.76 5.28 18.41
N GLY A 14 38.58 5.88 18.37
CA GLY A 14 38.14 6.91 19.33
C GLY A 14 37.20 6.31 20.36
N VAL A 15 37.52 6.46 21.66
CA VAL A 15 36.83 5.77 22.76
C VAL A 15 36.74 6.69 23.98
N LEU A 16 35.58 6.68 24.64
CA LEU A 16 35.23 7.27 25.95
C LEU A 16 35.31 8.81 26.15
N ALA A 17 34.18 9.38 26.56
CA ALA A 17 34.08 10.19 27.78
C ALA A 17 32.66 10.05 28.36
N GLN A 18 32.50 10.06 29.69
CA GLN A 18 31.21 9.87 30.37
C GLN A 18 31.14 10.71 31.65
N SER A 19 30.22 11.67 31.68
CA SER A 19 29.81 12.49 32.84
C SER A 19 28.51 13.22 32.45
N GLY A 20 27.68 13.75 33.37
CA GLY A 20 27.70 13.70 34.84
C GLY A 20 26.63 14.67 35.35
N CYS A 21 25.76 14.25 36.27
CA CYS A 21 24.54 14.99 36.60
C CYS A 21 24.80 16.33 37.32
N ALA A 22 23.98 17.34 37.00
CA ALA A 22 23.75 18.51 37.83
C ALA A 22 22.24 18.83 37.83
N VAL A 23 21.67 19.10 39.00
CA VAL A 23 20.24 19.40 39.19
C VAL A 23 20.07 20.90 39.40
N ALA A 24 19.02 21.49 38.82
CA ALA A 24 18.56 22.84 39.11
C ALA A 24 17.04 22.82 39.40
N PRO A 25 16.55 23.45 40.48
CA PRO A 25 15.14 23.37 40.88
C PRO A 25 14.30 24.49 40.25
N MET A 26 13.33 24.09 39.42
CA MET A 26 12.18 24.88 38.95
C MET A 26 11.07 23.86 38.68
N GLY A 27 9.79 24.07 38.97
CA GLY A 27 9.08 25.12 39.68
C GLY A 27 7.61 24.66 39.78
N GLU A 28 6.86 25.09 40.79
CA GLU A 28 5.48 24.60 41.00
C GLU A 28 4.49 25.24 39.99
N ASP A 29 3.31 24.63 39.83
CA ASP A 29 2.21 24.97 38.89
C ASP A 29 2.42 24.72 37.38
N GLU A 30 2.19 23.47 36.93
CA GLU A 30 1.31 23.20 35.78
C GLU A 30 0.46 21.93 36.02
N MET A 31 -0.87 22.06 35.97
CA MET A 31 -1.80 20.93 35.98
C MET A 31 -2.06 20.45 34.55
N ALA A 32 -1.32 19.44 34.09
CA ALA A 32 -1.45 18.89 32.74
C ALA A 32 -1.54 17.35 32.70
N LEU A 33 -2.78 16.85 32.84
CA LEU A 33 -3.30 15.59 32.26
C LEU A 33 -2.44 14.32 32.45
N GLU A 34 -2.75 13.51 33.46
CA GLU A 34 -2.15 12.17 33.64
C GLU A 34 -2.44 11.24 32.44
N LEU A 35 -1.39 10.90 31.69
CA LEU A 35 -1.39 9.85 30.68
C LEU A 35 -1.36 8.47 31.35
N MET A 36 -2.53 7.83 31.48
CA MET A 36 -2.63 6.43 31.92
C MET A 36 -1.98 5.48 30.91
N SER A 37 -0.79 4.97 31.21
CA SER A 37 -0.01 4.06 30.36
C SER A 37 -0.20 2.57 30.72
N GLU A 38 -1.42 2.05 30.59
CA GLU A 38 -1.68 0.59 30.70
C GLU A 38 -1.46 -0.16 29.35
N ASP A 39 -0.28 0.02 28.74
CA ASP A 39 0.05 -0.53 27.41
C ASP A 39 0.46 -2.02 27.45
N VAL A 40 -0.48 -2.88 27.88
CA VAL A 40 -0.36 -4.35 27.79
C VAL A 40 -1.52 -4.99 27.02
N GLY A 41 -2.66 -4.31 26.88
CA GLY A 41 -3.84 -4.81 26.13
C GLY A 41 -3.92 -4.42 24.64
N SER A 42 -3.02 -3.55 24.15
CA SER A 42 -3.19 -2.85 22.86
C SER A 42 -3.03 -3.73 21.61
N LYS A 43 -2.13 -4.72 21.64
CA LYS A 43 -1.68 -5.44 20.42
C LYS A 43 -2.73 -6.38 19.82
N GLU A 44 -3.62 -6.95 20.63
CA GLU A 44 -4.72 -7.79 20.14
C GLU A 44 -5.91 -6.94 19.67
N ALA A 45 -6.15 -5.79 20.30
CA ALA A 45 -7.16 -4.82 19.86
C ALA A 45 -6.82 -4.22 18.48
N LEU A 46 -5.57 -3.78 18.27
CA LEU A 46 -5.08 -3.28 16.98
C LEU A 46 -5.12 -4.34 15.86
N ASN A 47 -5.02 -5.62 16.21
CA ASN A 47 -5.15 -6.70 15.23
C ASN A 47 -6.63 -6.96 14.85
N SER A 48 -7.62 -6.40 15.56
CA SER A 48 -9.04 -6.54 15.21
C SER A 48 -9.55 -5.45 14.24
N SER A 49 -8.93 -4.27 14.22
CA SER A 49 -9.38 -3.12 13.41
C SER A 49 -9.00 -3.22 11.92
N CYS A 50 -7.84 -3.79 11.56
CA CYS A 50 -7.43 -3.93 10.15
C CYS A 50 -8.36 -4.82 9.31
N TYR A 51 -9.04 -5.81 9.90
CA TYR A 51 -9.88 -6.78 9.16
C TYR A 51 -11.31 -6.28 8.87
N THR A 52 -11.59 -5.00 9.09
CA THR A 52 -12.90 -4.42 8.83
C THR A 52 -13.21 -4.35 7.32
N LEU A 53 -14.45 -4.67 6.97
CA LEU A 53 -15.00 -4.71 5.60
C LEU A 53 -14.37 -5.72 4.62
N ASN A 54 -14.27 -7.00 4.98
CA ASN A 54 -14.08 -8.15 4.07
C ASN A 54 -13.00 -7.95 2.98
N GLY A 55 -11.85 -7.37 3.35
CA GLY A 55 -10.73 -7.11 2.45
C GLY A 55 -10.88 -5.93 1.47
N LEU A 56 -12.00 -5.20 1.46
CA LEU A 56 -12.26 -4.07 0.55
C LEU A 56 -11.19 -2.97 0.67
N HIS A 57 -10.89 -2.57 1.91
CA HIS A 57 -9.91 -1.52 2.22
C HIS A 57 -8.46 -1.86 1.79
N PRO A 58 -7.85 -3.00 2.19
CA PRO A 58 -6.51 -3.38 1.74
C PRO A 58 -6.42 -3.59 0.23
N LEU A 59 -7.47 -4.10 -0.43
CA LEU A 59 -7.47 -4.24 -1.89
C LEU A 59 -7.53 -2.88 -2.60
N LYS A 60 -8.28 -1.91 -2.07
CA LYS A 60 -8.27 -0.52 -2.59
C LYS A 60 -6.91 0.15 -2.41
N ALA A 61 -6.26 0.01 -1.26
CA ALA A 61 -4.89 0.50 -1.06
C ALA A 61 -3.89 -0.18 -2.03
N SER A 62 -4.00 -1.50 -2.18
CA SER A 62 -3.19 -2.27 -3.13
C SER A 62 -3.38 -1.83 -4.58
N LEU A 63 -4.60 -1.41 -4.95
CA LEU A 63 -4.91 -0.86 -6.27
C LEU A 63 -4.26 0.52 -6.46
N ALA A 64 -4.30 1.39 -5.46
CA ALA A 64 -3.62 2.69 -5.49
C ALA A 64 -2.09 2.54 -5.66
N VAL A 65 -1.48 1.63 -4.89
CA VAL A 65 -0.06 1.27 -5.02
C VAL A 65 0.23 0.69 -6.41
N SER A 66 -0.63 -0.17 -6.94
CA SER A 66 -0.43 -0.78 -8.26
C SER A 66 -0.47 0.26 -9.38
N MET A 67 -1.45 1.17 -9.37
CA MET A 67 -1.50 2.29 -10.32
C MET A 67 -0.27 3.20 -10.19
N ALA A 68 0.11 3.59 -8.96
CA ALA A 68 1.29 4.42 -8.72
C ALA A 68 2.60 3.77 -9.20
N ARG A 69 2.73 2.44 -9.13
CA ARG A 69 3.90 1.69 -9.62
C ARG A 69 3.86 1.47 -11.14
N GLU A 70 2.73 1.06 -11.70
CA GLU A 70 2.62 0.60 -13.10
C GLU A 70 2.30 1.73 -14.07
N MET A 71 1.34 2.60 -13.73
CA MET A 71 0.95 3.76 -14.53
C MET A 71 1.77 5.01 -14.18
N GLY A 72 2.46 4.97 -13.04
CA GLY A 72 3.31 6.08 -12.60
C GLY A 72 2.56 7.32 -12.16
N ARG A 73 1.28 7.21 -11.81
CA ARG A 73 0.44 8.29 -11.30
C ARG A 73 -0.78 7.71 -10.60
N ILE A 74 -1.52 8.56 -9.89
CA ILE A 74 -2.86 8.23 -9.38
C ILE A 74 -3.86 9.11 -10.12
N ASP A 75 -4.66 8.51 -10.99
CA ASP A 75 -5.71 9.21 -11.76
C ASP A 75 -6.89 8.28 -12.10
N PRO A 76 -7.74 7.92 -11.10
CA PRO A 76 -8.79 6.93 -11.31
C PRO A 76 -9.78 7.28 -12.42
N LEU A 77 -10.08 8.58 -12.63
CA LEU A 77 -11.05 9.02 -13.63
C LEU A 77 -10.51 9.02 -15.06
N ALA A 78 -9.19 9.04 -15.24
CA ALA A 78 -8.57 9.02 -16.56
C ALA A 78 -7.92 7.66 -16.90
N ASP A 79 -7.37 6.95 -15.92
CA ASP A 79 -6.67 5.68 -16.12
C ASP A 79 -7.57 4.45 -15.89
N LEU A 80 -8.73 4.61 -15.24
CA LEU A 80 -9.77 3.57 -15.15
C LEU A 80 -11.04 4.03 -15.90
N SER A 81 -11.93 3.10 -16.18
CA SER A 81 -13.27 3.34 -16.70
C SER A 81 -14.28 2.42 -16.00
N ARG A 82 -15.57 2.79 -16.05
CA ARG A 82 -16.66 2.05 -15.42
C ARG A 82 -17.64 1.54 -16.47
N ALA A 83 -17.88 0.23 -16.45
CA ALA A 83 -18.91 -0.46 -17.22
C ALA A 83 -19.78 -1.32 -16.27
N ASP A 84 -19.92 -2.61 -16.53
CA ASP A 84 -20.44 -3.62 -15.59
C ASP A 84 -19.62 -3.66 -14.28
N ARG A 85 -18.30 -3.48 -14.43
CA ARG A 85 -17.24 -3.44 -13.42
C ARG A 85 -16.31 -2.24 -13.69
N VAL A 86 -15.38 -1.95 -12.77
CA VAL A 86 -14.29 -1.00 -13.06
C VAL A 86 -13.17 -1.73 -13.82
N VAL A 87 -12.68 -1.15 -14.91
CA VAL A 87 -11.57 -1.69 -15.72
C VAL A 87 -10.54 -0.61 -16.01
N ILE A 88 -9.37 -1.00 -16.55
CA ILE A 88 -8.35 -0.03 -16.98
C ILE A 88 -8.81 0.62 -18.28
N SER A 89 -8.66 1.95 -18.37
CA SER A 89 -8.98 2.72 -19.57
C SER A 89 -7.90 2.55 -20.64
N TRP A 90 -8.20 2.93 -21.88
CA TRP A 90 -7.17 3.02 -22.94
C TRP A 90 -5.96 3.86 -22.50
N LYS A 91 -6.18 5.00 -21.82
CA LYS A 91 -5.11 5.88 -21.32
C LYS A 91 -4.31 5.20 -20.20
N GLY A 92 -4.96 4.45 -19.31
CA GLY A 92 -4.28 3.66 -18.27
C GLY A 92 -3.36 2.59 -18.86
N TYR A 93 -3.81 1.89 -19.91
CA TYR A 93 -2.97 0.95 -20.65
C TYR A 93 -1.79 1.64 -21.36
N GLN A 94 -2.00 2.81 -21.96
CA GLN A 94 -0.91 3.60 -22.53
C GLN A 94 0.13 3.99 -21.46
N ARG A 95 -0.29 4.49 -20.29
CA ARG A 95 0.61 4.82 -19.17
C ARG A 95 1.44 3.62 -18.67
N CYS A 96 0.86 2.42 -18.65
CA CYS A 96 1.62 1.21 -18.34
C CYS A 96 2.64 0.86 -19.43
N ALA A 97 2.26 0.94 -20.71
CA ALA A 97 3.16 0.67 -21.83
C ALA A 97 4.36 1.66 -21.86
N GLU A 98 4.11 2.95 -21.60
CA GLU A 98 5.14 3.99 -21.44
C GLU A 98 6.16 3.67 -20.34
N ARG A 99 5.78 2.86 -19.33
CA ARG A 99 6.63 2.40 -18.22
C ARG A 99 7.14 0.96 -18.38
N GLY A 100 6.90 0.33 -19.53
CA GLY A 100 7.36 -1.04 -19.82
C GLY A 100 6.52 -2.16 -19.20
N HIS A 101 5.29 -1.87 -18.75
CA HIS A 101 4.38 -2.85 -18.15
C HIS A 101 3.33 -3.36 -19.15
N ASP A 102 3.45 -4.62 -19.56
CA ASP A 102 2.43 -5.29 -20.39
C ASP A 102 1.09 -5.48 -19.65
N GLY A 103 0.10 -4.65 -20.02
CA GLY A 103 -1.28 -4.79 -19.57
C GLY A 103 -1.51 -4.50 -18.08
N CYS A 104 -0.66 -3.70 -17.44
CA CYS A 104 -0.73 -3.35 -16.00
C CYS A 104 -0.99 -4.58 -15.10
N PRO A 105 -0.05 -5.55 -15.01
CA PRO A 105 -0.34 -6.88 -14.49
C PRO A 105 -0.92 -6.91 -13.06
N ASN A 106 -0.47 -6.02 -12.16
CA ASN A 106 -0.99 -5.94 -10.79
C ASN A 106 -2.33 -5.21 -10.72
N THR A 107 -2.45 -4.08 -11.43
CA THR A 107 -3.70 -3.30 -11.48
C THR A 107 -4.84 -4.12 -12.08
N SER A 108 -4.56 -4.84 -13.18
CA SER A 108 -5.52 -5.75 -13.82
C SER A 108 -5.88 -6.93 -12.90
N ALA A 109 -4.90 -7.56 -12.24
CA ALA A 109 -5.15 -8.68 -11.32
C ALA A 109 -6.07 -8.29 -10.15
N ILE A 110 -5.90 -7.10 -9.58
CA ILE A 110 -6.78 -6.60 -8.51
C ILE A 110 -8.17 -6.29 -9.07
N LEU A 111 -8.28 -5.66 -10.23
CA LEU A 111 -9.59 -5.36 -10.83
C LEU A 111 -10.35 -6.63 -11.25
N ASP A 112 -9.68 -7.71 -11.65
CA ASP A 112 -10.34 -8.99 -11.93
C ASP A 112 -10.92 -9.68 -10.69
N LEU A 113 -10.59 -9.25 -9.46
CA LEU A 113 -11.27 -9.70 -8.24
C LEU A 113 -12.76 -9.28 -8.18
N GLN A 114 -13.23 -8.44 -9.11
CA GLN A 114 -14.64 -8.10 -9.30
C GLN A 114 -15.46 -9.21 -10.02
N LEU A 115 -14.80 -10.25 -10.55
CA LEU A 115 -15.45 -11.37 -11.23
C LEU A 115 -16.23 -12.26 -10.26
N SER A 116 -17.51 -12.54 -10.55
CA SER A 116 -18.36 -13.39 -9.73
C SER A 116 -17.84 -14.83 -9.56
N SER A 117 -17.02 -15.32 -10.49
CA SER A 117 -16.33 -16.61 -10.36
C SER A 117 -15.35 -16.68 -9.19
N VAL A 118 -14.81 -15.55 -8.71
CA VAL A 118 -13.88 -15.52 -7.57
C VAL A 118 -14.53 -16.03 -6.28
N ASN A 119 -15.85 -15.81 -6.11
CA ASN A 119 -16.64 -16.33 -5.00
C ASN A 119 -16.78 -17.88 -4.98
N GLN A 120 -16.25 -18.58 -5.99
CA GLN A 120 -16.13 -20.05 -6.03
C GLN A 120 -14.79 -20.56 -5.49
N TYR A 121 -13.81 -19.67 -5.29
CA TYR A 121 -12.43 -20.00 -4.94
C TYR A 121 -11.91 -19.28 -3.69
N ILE A 122 -12.58 -18.20 -3.27
CA ILE A 122 -12.32 -17.48 -2.02
C ILE A 122 -13.60 -17.49 -1.19
N ASP A 123 -13.46 -17.71 0.11
CA ASP A 123 -14.58 -17.72 1.05
C ASP A 123 -15.27 -16.35 1.10
N GLN A 124 -16.59 -16.32 0.90
CA GLN A 124 -17.35 -15.07 0.78
C GLN A 124 -17.42 -14.26 2.08
N ASN A 125 -17.08 -14.87 3.22
CA ASN A 125 -16.90 -14.19 4.49
C ASN A 125 -15.54 -13.45 4.55
N THR A 126 -14.50 -13.99 3.90
CA THR A 126 -13.18 -13.36 3.78
C THR A 126 -13.18 -12.24 2.73
N PHE A 127 -13.76 -12.50 1.55
CA PHE A 127 -13.85 -11.54 0.44
C PHE A 127 -15.03 -11.85 -0.47
N ASN A 128 -15.79 -10.83 -0.88
CA ASN A 128 -16.90 -10.98 -1.82
C ASN A 128 -16.72 -10.10 -3.06
N ALA A 129 -16.54 -10.73 -4.22
CA ALA A 129 -16.31 -10.07 -5.51
C ALA A 129 -17.46 -9.15 -5.95
N THR A 130 -18.70 -9.47 -5.59
CA THR A 130 -19.85 -8.60 -5.88
C THR A 130 -19.79 -7.33 -5.03
N ASN A 131 -19.53 -7.45 -3.73
CA ASN A 131 -19.40 -6.27 -2.86
C ASN A 131 -18.24 -5.38 -3.32
N PHE A 132 -17.10 -5.97 -3.70
CA PHE A 132 -15.94 -5.23 -4.21
C PHE A 132 -16.22 -4.53 -5.54
N ARG A 133 -16.94 -5.16 -6.46
CA ARG A 133 -17.36 -4.54 -7.72
C ARG A 133 -18.29 -3.34 -7.51
N GLU A 134 -19.33 -3.50 -6.69
CA GLU A 134 -20.29 -2.42 -6.46
C GLU A 134 -19.68 -1.26 -5.65
N ASP A 135 -18.78 -1.54 -4.69
CA ASP A 135 -18.04 -0.50 -3.95
C ASP A 135 -16.95 0.19 -4.80
N LEU A 136 -16.31 -0.50 -5.74
CA LEU A 136 -15.43 0.14 -6.75
C LEU A 136 -16.23 1.05 -7.70
N LYS A 137 -17.42 0.63 -8.14
CA LYS A 137 -18.32 1.45 -8.97
C LYS A 137 -18.78 2.70 -8.20
N ALA A 138 -19.26 2.53 -6.97
CA ALA A 138 -19.64 3.64 -6.10
C ALA A 138 -18.45 4.58 -5.80
N SER A 139 -17.24 4.04 -5.66
CA SER A 139 -16.01 4.84 -5.55
C SER A 139 -15.70 5.66 -6.80
N PHE A 140 -15.96 5.12 -8.01
CA PHE A 140 -15.80 5.86 -9.25
C PHE A 140 -16.77 7.05 -9.31
N ASP A 141 -18.04 6.84 -8.93
CA ASP A 141 -19.04 7.92 -8.84
C ASP A 141 -18.68 8.97 -7.77
N ARG A 142 -18.23 8.54 -6.58
CA ARG A 142 -17.74 9.44 -5.52
C ARG A 142 -16.57 10.30 -6.01
N GLN A 143 -15.57 9.69 -6.65
CA GLN A 143 -14.41 10.40 -7.18
C GLN A 143 -14.78 11.39 -8.31
N SER A 144 -15.69 10.98 -9.21
CA SER A 144 -16.18 11.82 -10.31
C SER A 144 -16.94 13.04 -9.77
N SER A 145 -17.82 12.81 -8.80
CA SER A 145 -18.59 13.86 -8.12
C SER A 145 -17.68 14.81 -7.33
N TRP A 146 -16.64 14.28 -6.68
CA TRP A 146 -15.65 15.05 -5.93
C TRP A 146 -14.82 15.96 -6.84
N GLU A 147 -14.18 15.41 -7.89
CA GLU A 147 -13.43 16.26 -8.84
C GLU A 147 -14.34 17.26 -9.58
N HIS A 148 -15.60 16.92 -9.86
CA HIS A 148 -16.56 17.88 -10.41
C HIS A 148 -16.86 19.03 -9.43
N ASN A 149 -17.10 18.72 -8.15
CA ASN A 149 -17.32 19.74 -7.12
C ASN A 149 -16.09 20.64 -6.92
N LEU A 150 -14.88 20.06 -6.86
CA LEU A 150 -13.63 20.83 -6.79
C LEU A 150 -13.46 21.76 -7.99
N ARG A 151 -13.79 21.33 -9.22
CA ARG A 151 -13.72 22.18 -10.43
C ARG A 151 -14.67 23.38 -10.39
N LEU A 152 -15.79 23.28 -9.68
CA LEU A 152 -16.75 24.37 -9.52
C LEU A 152 -16.41 25.31 -8.34
N ASN A 153 -16.06 24.75 -7.18
CA ASN A 153 -15.99 25.50 -5.92
C ASN A 153 -14.57 25.81 -5.45
N SER A 154 -13.60 24.95 -5.77
CA SER A 154 -12.22 25.00 -5.27
C SER A 154 -11.21 24.64 -6.37
N PRO A 155 -11.20 25.31 -7.54
CA PRO A 155 -10.45 24.85 -8.72
C PRO A 155 -8.93 24.74 -8.52
N TRP A 156 -8.35 25.45 -7.54
CA TRP A 156 -6.94 25.32 -7.15
C TRP A 156 -6.61 24.03 -6.38
N LEU A 157 -7.60 23.30 -5.87
CA LEU A 157 -7.45 21.98 -5.27
C LEU A 157 -7.58 20.84 -6.30
N VAL A 158 -7.97 21.14 -7.54
CA VAL A 158 -8.08 20.11 -8.59
C VAL A 158 -6.68 19.48 -8.80
N PRO A 159 -6.56 18.15 -8.76
CA PRO A 159 -5.30 17.46 -9.03
C PRO A 159 -4.79 17.75 -10.43
N GLN A 160 -3.51 18.13 -10.55
CA GLN A 160 -2.85 18.30 -11.84
C GLN A 160 -2.13 17.01 -12.28
N GLU A 161 -1.66 17.00 -13.53
CA GLU A 161 -0.82 15.93 -14.05
C GLU A 161 0.49 15.83 -13.23
N HIS A 162 0.86 14.61 -12.87
CA HIS A 162 1.98 14.32 -11.99
C HIS A 162 2.57 12.95 -12.30
N THR A 163 3.81 12.74 -11.87
CA THR A 163 4.55 11.48 -12.01
C THR A 163 4.96 10.98 -10.62
N LEU A 164 4.80 9.66 -10.41
CA LEU A 164 5.18 8.90 -9.24
C LEU A 164 6.28 7.89 -9.62
N THR A 165 7.37 7.93 -8.88
CA THR A 165 8.50 6.99 -8.99
C THR A 165 8.73 6.37 -7.64
N GLN A 166 8.65 5.04 -7.54
CA GLN A 166 8.80 4.34 -6.26
C GLN A 166 10.19 4.64 -5.66
N LYS A 167 10.20 5.28 -4.49
CA LYS A 167 11.38 5.64 -3.70
C LYS A 167 11.87 4.44 -2.89
N GLY A 168 10.93 3.68 -2.33
CA GLY A 168 11.24 2.58 -1.42
C GLY A 168 10.04 1.73 -1.05
N THR A 169 10.32 0.77 -0.18
CA THR A 169 9.40 -0.24 0.33
C THR A 169 9.83 -0.47 1.78
N PHE A 170 8.98 -0.15 2.75
CA PHE A 170 9.37 -0.16 4.16
C PHE A 170 8.38 -0.97 4.99
N THR A 171 8.91 -1.70 5.98
CA THR A 171 8.12 -2.47 6.94
C THR A 171 8.29 -1.84 8.31
N GLN A 172 7.27 -1.13 8.78
CA GLN A 172 7.27 -0.53 10.12
C GLN A 172 6.63 -1.51 11.13
N ALA A 173 7.15 -1.55 12.36
CA ALA A 173 6.58 -2.38 13.41
C ALA A 173 5.23 -1.81 13.86
N GLY A 174 4.13 -2.45 13.47
CA GLY A 174 2.76 -1.98 13.71
C GLY A 174 2.04 -1.36 12.51
N ALA A 175 2.42 -1.71 11.27
CA ALA A 175 1.72 -1.33 10.03
C ALA A 175 0.73 -2.40 9.54
N CYS A 176 -0.45 -2.04 8.98
CA CYS A 176 -1.36 -2.98 8.26
C CYS A 176 -0.76 -3.44 6.91
N GLY A 177 0.58 -3.48 6.82
CA GLY A 177 1.32 -4.00 5.68
C GLY A 177 2.62 -3.27 5.40
N VAL A 178 2.86 -3.03 4.12
CA VAL A 178 4.07 -2.43 3.59
C VAL A 178 3.80 -0.96 3.27
N HIS A 179 4.61 -0.08 3.84
CA HIS A 179 4.63 1.35 3.55
C HIS A 179 5.33 1.58 2.20
N PHE A 180 4.59 2.08 1.21
CA PHE A 180 5.12 2.38 -0.11
C PHE A 180 5.35 3.88 -0.26
N GLU A 181 6.60 4.28 -0.46
CA GLU A 181 6.95 5.67 -0.74
C GLU A 181 7.21 5.90 -2.22
N PHE A 182 6.70 7.02 -2.73
CA PHE A 182 6.89 7.49 -4.09
C PHE A 182 7.46 8.90 -4.07
N PHE A 183 8.54 9.14 -4.82
CA PHE A 183 8.87 10.50 -5.23
C PHE A 183 7.77 11.01 -6.16
N ALA A 184 7.22 12.19 -5.84
CA ALA A 184 6.17 12.84 -6.60
C ALA A 184 6.73 14.09 -7.29
N GLN A 185 6.47 14.20 -8.59
CA GLN A 185 6.86 15.32 -9.44
C GLN A 185 5.62 15.86 -10.16
N GLY A 186 5.48 17.18 -10.24
CA GLY A 186 4.33 17.84 -10.86
C GLY A 186 3.97 19.13 -10.13
N ASN A 187 2.93 19.80 -10.62
CA ASN A 187 2.36 20.97 -9.97
C ASN A 187 1.40 20.55 -8.85
N ALA A 188 1.42 21.29 -7.73
CA ALA A 188 0.45 21.14 -6.64
C ALA A 188 0.28 19.68 -6.14
N ILE A 189 1.38 18.94 -5.97
CA ILE A 189 1.37 17.50 -5.62
C ILE A 189 0.56 17.17 -4.35
N GLN A 190 0.39 18.12 -3.42
CA GLN A 190 -0.45 17.95 -2.23
C GLN A 190 -1.92 17.71 -2.57
N ASN A 191 -2.39 18.14 -3.76
CA ASN A 191 -3.74 17.91 -4.26
C ASN A 191 -3.98 16.44 -4.64
N ILE A 192 -2.95 15.59 -4.74
CA ILE A 192 -3.11 14.17 -5.12
C ILE A 192 -3.97 13.41 -4.10
N LYS A 193 -4.05 13.89 -2.85
CA LYS A 193 -4.99 13.39 -1.84
C LYS A 193 -6.45 13.38 -2.31
N GLU A 194 -6.85 14.35 -3.13
CA GLU A 194 -8.22 14.48 -3.63
C GLU A 194 -8.60 13.33 -4.58
N ARG A 195 -7.61 12.56 -5.06
CA ARG A 195 -7.80 11.33 -5.86
C ARG A 195 -7.82 10.06 -5.02
N LEU A 196 -7.63 10.17 -3.71
CA LEU A 196 -7.70 9.04 -2.81
C LEU A 196 -9.12 8.71 -2.38
N VAL A 197 -10.09 9.60 -2.61
CA VAL A 197 -11.53 9.37 -2.39
C VAL A 197 -12.01 8.10 -3.12
N PHE A 198 -11.52 7.82 -4.32
CA PHE A 198 -11.76 6.56 -5.03
C PHE A 198 -11.33 5.33 -4.22
N PHE A 199 -10.20 5.38 -3.54
CA PHE A 199 -9.70 4.28 -2.72
C PHE A 199 -10.23 4.32 -1.27
N GLY A 200 -11.07 5.30 -0.94
CA GLY A 200 -11.73 5.50 0.36
C GLY A 200 -11.27 6.73 1.15
N GLY A 201 -10.18 7.39 0.73
CA GLY A 201 -9.60 8.54 1.43
C GLY A 201 -9.36 8.26 2.92
N ASP A 202 -9.67 9.24 3.77
CA ASP A 202 -9.53 9.15 5.22
C ASP A 202 -10.38 8.06 5.88
N GLN A 203 -11.34 7.45 5.15
CA GLN A 203 -12.12 6.30 5.62
C GLN A 203 -11.41 4.96 5.35
N ASN A 204 -10.26 4.94 4.68
CA ASN A 204 -9.46 3.74 4.46
C ASN A 204 -8.21 3.74 5.34
N PRO A 205 -8.14 2.95 6.43
CA PRO A 205 -6.96 2.87 7.31
C PRO A 205 -5.73 2.24 6.63
N PHE A 206 -5.86 1.78 5.39
CA PHE A 206 -4.76 1.31 4.55
C PHE A 206 -4.16 2.42 3.66
N ILE A 207 -4.56 3.70 3.85
CA ILE A 207 -4.12 4.84 3.03
C ILE A 207 -3.89 6.10 3.89
N ALA A 208 -2.73 6.21 4.55
CA ALA A 208 -2.28 7.50 5.07
C ALA A 208 -1.56 8.32 3.98
N PHE A 209 -2.12 9.45 3.56
CA PHE A 209 -1.47 10.37 2.62
C PHE A 209 -0.51 11.32 3.34
N GLN A 210 0.79 11.14 3.10
CA GLN A 210 1.81 12.07 3.58
C GLN A 210 2.48 12.77 2.39
N ALA A 211 2.09 14.02 2.11
CA ALA A 211 2.79 14.89 1.17
C ALA A 211 3.86 15.73 1.89
N THR A 212 5.10 15.24 1.89
CA THR A 212 6.24 16.17 1.97
C THR A 212 6.43 16.82 0.58
N ARG A 213 7.25 17.88 0.48
CA ARG A 213 7.37 18.70 -0.76
C ARG A 213 7.76 17.93 -2.04
N THR A 214 8.17 16.66 -1.95
CA THR A 214 8.50 15.79 -3.10
C THR A 214 8.17 14.30 -2.90
N THR A 215 7.48 13.90 -1.83
CA THR A 215 7.19 12.47 -1.54
C THR A 215 5.73 12.26 -1.18
N ILE A 216 5.16 11.15 -1.64
CA ILE A 216 3.85 10.62 -1.23
C ILE A 216 4.05 9.24 -0.61
N ALA A 217 3.48 9.05 0.58
CA ALA A 217 3.25 7.72 1.15
C ALA A 217 1.91 7.14 0.69
N ILE A 218 1.85 5.82 0.53
CA ILE A 218 0.64 5.03 0.71
C ILE A 218 0.98 4.01 1.80
N ASP A 219 0.54 4.32 3.02
CA ASP A 219 0.82 3.54 4.22
C ASP A 219 -0.44 2.88 4.78
N PRO A 220 -0.36 1.61 5.18
CA PRO A 220 -1.38 0.95 5.99
C PRO A 220 -0.96 0.78 7.48
N THR A 221 -1.84 1.07 8.46
CA THR A 221 -1.47 1.19 9.91
C THR A 221 -2.13 0.17 10.87
N GLY A 222 -1.38 -0.78 11.45
CA GLY A 222 -1.86 -1.95 12.23
C GLY A 222 -1.13 -3.30 11.94
N THR A 223 -1.74 -4.23 11.19
CA THR A 223 -1.25 -5.59 10.81
C THR A 223 -1.73 -6.08 9.40
N MET A 224 -0.85 -6.31 8.39
CA MET A 224 -1.11 -7.10 7.13
C MET A 224 -0.02 -7.03 6.01
N ASN A 225 1.23 -7.49 6.25
CA ASN A 225 2.05 -8.12 5.19
C ASN A 225 3.27 -8.83 5.77
N GLY A 226 3.52 -10.06 5.33
CA GLY A 226 4.66 -10.88 5.75
C GLY A 226 5.89 -10.72 4.88
N ASP A 227 6.42 -9.49 4.74
CA ASP A 227 7.69 -9.23 4.03
C ASP A 227 8.85 -9.11 5.04
N SER A 228 9.25 -10.25 5.63
CA SER A 228 10.60 -10.34 6.19
C SER A 228 11.59 -10.60 5.05
N GLY A 229 12.42 -9.60 4.77
CA GLY A 229 13.66 -9.85 4.03
C GLY A 229 14.44 -10.97 4.72
N THR A 230 14.91 -11.96 3.94
CA THR A 230 15.64 -13.15 4.42
C THR A 230 14.92 -14.00 5.48
N SER A 231 14.06 -14.92 5.05
CA SER A 231 13.84 -16.18 5.78
C SER A 231 13.65 -17.37 4.83
N SER A 232 14.41 -18.45 5.05
CA SER A 232 14.24 -19.73 4.35
C SER A 232 13.06 -20.53 4.94
N GLY A 233 11.84 -19.97 4.80
CA GLY A 233 10.67 -20.29 5.65
C GLY A 233 9.37 -20.73 4.96
N SER A 234 9.36 -20.96 3.65
CA SER A 234 8.38 -21.82 2.92
C SER A 234 6.87 -21.45 2.86
N GLN A 235 6.30 -20.56 3.67
CA GLN A 235 4.84 -20.29 3.71
C GLN A 235 4.44 -18.81 3.49
N VAL A 236 3.53 -18.56 2.56
CA VAL A 236 3.06 -17.23 2.15
C VAL A 236 1.68 -16.91 2.76
N VAL A 237 1.60 -15.93 3.66
CA VAL A 237 0.32 -15.53 4.28
C VAL A 237 -0.45 -14.56 3.36
N ALA A 238 -1.07 -15.09 2.31
CA ALA A 238 -1.92 -14.33 1.40
C ALA A 238 -2.95 -15.24 0.68
N CYS A 239 -4.18 -14.74 0.51
CA CYS A 239 -5.22 -15.42 -0.28
C CYS A 239 -4.97 -15.33 -1.80
N THR A 240 -4.29 -14.28 -2.27
CA THR A 240 -3.92 -14.06 -3.68
C THR A 240 -2.55 -13.41 -3.80
N SER A 241 -1.83 -13.65 -4.89
CA SER A 241 -0.56 -12.97 -5.19
C SER A 241 -0.31 -12.88 -6.69
N THR A 242 0.27 -11.78 -7.16
CA THR A 242 0.70 -11.57 -8.56
C THR A 242 2.12 -12.09 -8.84
N ASN A 243 2.88 -12.46 -7.80
CA ASN A 243 4.23 -12.96 -7.95
C ASN A 243 4.23 -14.43 -8.37
N MET A 244 4.21 -14.68 -9.69
CA MET A 244 4.15 -16.02 -10.28
C MET A 244 5.29 -16.97 -9.85
N ASN A 245 6.41 -16.45 -9.33
CA ASN A 245 7.50 -17.25 -8.76
C ASN A 245 7.11 -17.99 -7.45
N LEU A 246 6.00 -17.58 -6.82
CA LEU A 246 5.43 -18.23 -5.64
C LEU A 246 4.52 -19.42 -5.98
N LYS A 247 4.35 -19.76 -7.27
CA LYS A 247 3.56 -20.92 -7.70
C LYS A 247 4.03 -22.20 -7.00
N ASN A 248 3.08 -23.00 -6.52
CA ASN A 248 3.25 -24.22 -5.73
C ASN A 248 3.94 -24.07 -4.35
N LYS A 249 4.30 -22.85 -3.91
CA LYS A 249 4.72 -22.60 -2.52
C LYS A 249 3.52 -22.79 -1.58
N ALA A 250 3.79 -23.14 -0.32
CA ALA A 250 2.72 -23.23 0.68
C ALA A 250 2.19 -21.82 1.01
N CYS A 251 0.94 -21.74 1.43
CA CYS A 251 0.29 -20.48 1.78
C CYS A 251 -0.72 -20.64 2.91
N THR A 252 -1.15 -19.50 3.46
CA THR A 252 -2.22 -19.40 4.44
C THR A 252 -3.22 -18.34 3.99
N CYS A 253 -4.50 -18.67 3.99
CA CYS A 253 -5.62 -17.77 3.74
C CYS A 253 -6.72 -18.09 4.76
N ASP A 254 -7.24 -17.10 5.48
CA ASP A 254 -8.29 -17.30 6.49
C ASP A 254 -7.99 -18.48 7.45
N ARG A 255 -6.76 -18.51 8.00
CA ARG A 255 -6.19 -19.58 8.86
C ARG A 255 -6.08 -20.98 8.22
N LYS A 256 -6.74 -21.24 7.09
CA LYS A 256 -6.63 -22.45 6.27
C LYS A 256 -5.28 -22.45 5.54
N SER A 257 -4.58 -23.59 5.51
CA SER A 257 -3.28 -23.74 4.85
C SER A 257 -3.41 -24.49 3.52
N GLY A 258 -2.69 -24.05 2.49
CA GLY A 258 -2.82 -24.55 1.12
C GLY A 258 -1.55 -24.40 0.27
N LYS A 259 -1.71 -24.40 -1.05
CA LYS A 259 -0.64 -24.06 -2.01
C LYS A 259 -1.10 -23.03 -3.03
N LEU A 260 -0.21 -22.10 -3.40
CA LEU A 260 -0.49 -21.11 -4.42
C LEU A 260 -0.61 -21.76 -5.82
N LYS A 261 -1.81 -21.74 -6.40
CA LYS A 261 -2.11 -22.22 -7.76
C LYS A 261 -2.42 -21.03 -8.66
N VAL A 262 -2.28 -21.20 -9.98
CA VAL A 262 -2.70 -20.17 -10.95
C VAL A 262 -4.22 -20.02 -10.85
N ALA A 263 -4.69 -18.78 -10.79
CA ALA A 263 -6.10 -18.45 -10.65
C ALA A 263 -6.86 -18.71 -11.96
N PRO A 264 -7.94 -19.51 -11.96
CA PRO A 264 -8.74 -19.77 -13.17
C PRO A 264 -9.35 -18.52 -13.82
N TRP A 265 -9.48 -17.41 -13.07
CA TRP A 265 -10.02 -16.13 -13.55
C TRP A 265 -8.95 -15.16 -14.09
N ASN A 266 -7.67 -15.33 -13.76
CA ASN A 266 -6.58 -14.48 -14.25
C ASN A 266 -5.24 -15.23 -14.25
N LEU A 267 -4.67 -15.48 -15.43
CA LEU A 267 -3.46 -16.29 -15.61
C LEU A 267 -2.16 -15.61 -15.11
N LYS A 268 -2.18 -14.29 -14.85
CA LYS A 268 -1.09 -13.53 -14.21
C LYS A 268 -1.22 -13.50 -12.67
N THR A 269 -2.21 -14.20 -12.11
CA THR A 269 -2.53 -14.22 -10.67
C THR A 269 -2.42 -15.63 -10.10
N LEU A 270 -1.97 -15.73 -8.85
CA LEU A 270 -2.02 -16.91 -8.01
C LEU A 270 -3.09 -16.73 -6.93
N TYR A 271 -3.73 -17.84 -6.53
CA TYR A 271 -4.62 -17.90 -5.36
C TYR A 271 -4.20 -19.03 -4.42
N CYS A 272 -4.45 -18.89 -3.12
CA CYS A 272 -4.16 -19.93 -2.14
C CYS A 272 -5.23 -21.02 -2.21
N ALA A 273 -4.91 -22.13 -2.87
CA ALA A 273 -5.77 -23.29 -2.92
C ALA A 273 -5.55 -24.13 -1.65
N THR A 274 -6.41 -23.89 -0.67
CA THR A 274 -6.55 -24.63 0.60
C THR A 274 -7.41 -25.86 0.39
#